data_AF-A0A956LH30-F1
#
_entry.id   AF-A0A956LH30-F1
#
_cell.length_a   1.000
_cell.length_b   1.000
_cell.length_c   1.000
_cell.angle_alpha   90.00
_cell.angle_beta   90.00
_cell.angle_gamma   90.00
#
_symmetry.space_group_name_H-M   'P 1'
#
loop_
_entity.id
_entity.type
_entity.pdbx_description
1 polymer ?
#
loop_
_entity_poly.entity_id
_entity_poly.type
_entity_poly.pdbx_seq_one_letter_code
_entity_poly.pdbx_strand_id
1 'polypeptide(L)'
;MNESYYRVIDGNKYDKRMLDLADEAVKGKGDGRISADDVKKIMPAVTDGHSYTDIEKATVAYIRRNYKFTKSGEESFNAEIAKLEPAKAEGYYRVIDGHKYDKRLLDAADDAVKGQGDGRISLADAKKLLPEVTDGGRYTDVEKATMEYVRDNYKWTKEADEWFRTEIRRWAAAK
;
A
#
# COMPACT_ATOMS: atom_id res chain seq x y z
N MET A 1 28.97 11.36 -15.85
CA MET A 1 27.91 12.38 -15.65
C MET A 1 27.05 11.86 -14.51
N ASN A 2 27.00 12.57 -13.37
CA ASN A 2 26.19 12.19 -12.20
C ASN A 2 24.72 12.50 -12.51
N GLU A 3 24.03 11.57 -13.15
CA GLU A 3 22.57 11.60 -13.10
C GLU A 3 22.15 11.30 -11.67
N SER A 4 21.44 12.23 -11.05
CA SER A 4 20.87 12.07 -9.71
C SER A 4 20.10 10.75 -9.63
N TYR A 5 20.52 9.84 -8.74
CA TYR A 5 19.83 8.57 -8.44
C TYR A 5 18.35 8.76 -8.11
N TYR A 6 17.98 9.95 -7.62
CA TYR A 6 16.62 10.28 -7.23
C TYR A 6 15.97 11.30 -8.17
N ARG A 7 14.67 11.16 -8.35
CA ARG A 7 13.78 12.21 -8.85
C ARG A 7 13.01 12.78 -7.66
N VAL A 8 12.97 14.12 -7.53
CA VAL A 8 12.23 14.80 -6.46
C VAL A 8 10.92 15.34 -7.04
N ILE A 9 9.79 14.93 -6.45
CA ILE A 9 8.44 15.38 -6.84
C ILE A 9 7.74 15.82 -5.56
N ASP A 10 7.28 17.07 -5.53
CA ASP A 10 6.63 17.69 -4.37
C ASP A 10 7.43 17.54 -3.05
N GLY A 11 8.76 17.65 -3.15
CA GLY A 11 9.68 17.51 -2.01
C GLY A 11 9.99 16.06 -1.61
N ASN A 12 9.33 15.06 -2.19
CA ASN A 12 9.57 13.65 -1.92
C ASN A 12 10.59 13.05 -2.90
N LYS A 13 11.48 12.19 -2.40
CA LYS A 13 12.47 11.49 -3.22
C LYS A 13 11.93 10.15 -3.72
N TYR A 14 12.14 9.88 -5.00
CA TYR A 14 11.76 8.65 -5.67
C TYR A 14 12.95 8.09 -6.46
N ASP A 15 12.96 6.78 -6.69
CA ASP A 15 13.90 6.14 -7.59
C ASP A 15 13.70 6.68 -9.00
N LYS A 16 14.73 7.32 -9.54
CA LYS A 16 14.65 7.97 -10.85
C LYS A 16 14.46 6.94 -11.96
N ARG A 17 15.18 5.82 -11.91
CA ARG A 17 15.21 4.80 -12.98
C ARG A 17 13.85 4.11 -13.12
N MET A 18 13.20 3.80 -12.00
CA MET A 18 11.85 3.25 -12.00
C MET A 18 10.85 4.21 -12.65
N LEU A 19 10.94 5.51 -12.35
CA LEU A 19 10.05 6.51 -12.94
C LEU A 19 10.34 6.75 -14.42
N ASP A 20 11.61 6.75 -14.83
CA ASP A 20 11.99 6.88 -16.25
C ASP A 20 11.43 5.71 -17.08
N LEU A 21 11.49 4.48 -16.56
CA LEU A 21 10.92 3.29 -17.23
C LEU A 21 9.39 3.33 -17.28
N ALA A 22 8.73 3.82 -16.23
CA ALA A 22 7.28 4.01 -16.23
C ALA A 22 6.84 5.11 -17.22
N ASP A 23 7.58 6.22 -17.29
CA ASP A 23 7.39 7.28 -18.26
C ASP A 23 7.52 6.75 -19.70
N GLU A 24 8.53 5.91 -19.96
CA GLU A 24 8.75 5.30 -21.27
C GLU A 24 7.63 4.31 -21.63
N ALA A 25 7.19 3.48 -20.67
CA ALA A 25 6.12 2.50 -20.88
C ALA A 25 4.79 3.13 -21.36
N VAL A 26 4.51 4.37 -20.92
CA VAL A 26 3.29 5.09 -21.33
C VAL A 26 3.53 6.02 -22.54
N LYS A 27 4.77 6.18 -23.01
CA LYS A 27 5.12 6.94 -24.21
C LYS A 27 5.08 6.04 -25.45
N GLY A 28 4.57 6.56 -26.57
CA GLY A 28 4.63 5.90 -27.88
C GLY A 28 3.27 5.57 -28.49
N LYS A 29 3.23 4.61 -29.43
CA LYS A 29 2.01 4.21 -30.19
C LYS A 29 1.03 3.32 -29.42
N GLY A 30 1.29 3.08 -28.13
CA GLY A 30 0.42 2.28 -27.26
C GLY A 30 -0.84 3.04 -26.82
N ASP A 31 -1.61 2.44 -25.92
CA ASP A 31 -2.85 3.01 -25.37
C ASP A 31 -2.61 3.91 -24.13
N GLY A 32 -1.35 4.24 -23.84
CA GLY A 32 -0.94 5.05 -22.69
C GLY A 32 -1.10 4.34 -21.34
N ARG A 33 -1.21 3.00 -21.33
CA ARG A 33 -1.29 2.20 -20.11
C ARG A 33 -0.13 1.23 -20.02
N ILE A 34 0.34 1.00 -18.80
CA ILE A 34 1.37 0.00 -18.52
C ILE A 34 0.78 -1.40 -18.75
N SER A 35 1.38 -2.14 -19.68
CA SER A 35 1.01 -3.52 -19.99
C SER A 35 1.81 -4.53 -19.16
N ALA A 36 1.43 -5.81 -19.20
CA ALA A 36 2.21 -6.86 -18.54
C ALA A 36 3.65 -6.97 -19.09
N ASP A 37 3.88 -6.62 -20.36
CA ASP A 37 5.23 -6.60 -20.95
C ASP A 37 6.04 -5.39 -20.51
N ASP A 38 5.39 -4.27 -20.19
CA ASP A 38 6.07 -3.10 -19.65
C ASP A 38 6.47 -3.32 -18.19
N VAL A 39 5.65 -4.03 -17.41
CA VAL A 39 6.01 -4.47 -16.06
C VAL A 39 7.32 -5.27 -16.08
N LYS A 40 7.51 -6.18 -17.05
CA LYS A 40 8.76 -6.95 -17.19
C LYS A 40 10.00 -6.08 -17.43
N LYS A 41 9.83 -4.86 -17.94
CA LYS A 41 10.91 -3.88 -18.14
C LYS A 41 11.14 -3.02 -16.90
N ILE A 42 10.08 -2.65 -16.19
CA ILE A 42 10.13 -1.81 -14.97
C ILE A 42 10.67 -2.61 -13.78
N MET A 43 10.19 -3.84 -13.57
CA MET A 43 10.46 -4.63 -12.37
C MET A 43 11.94 -4.94 -12.11
N PRO A 44 12.78 -5.21 -13.14
CA PRO A 44 14.22 -5.35 -12.93
C PRO A 44 14.87 -4.16 -12.21
N ALA A 45 14.43 -2.92 -12.49
CA ALA A 45 14.93 -1.72 -11.81
C ALA A 45 14.53 -1.65 -10.33
N VAL A 46 13.41 -2.29 -9.96
CA VAL A 46 12.99 -2.43 -8.56
C VAL A 46 13.89 -3.41 -7.80
N THR A 47 14.53 -4.35 -8.51
CA THR A 47 15.35 -5.44 -7.96
C THR A 47 16.85 -5.30 -8.19
N ASP A 48 17.31 -4.20 -8.78
CA ASP A 48 18.65 -4.01 -9.36
C ASP A 48 19.77 -3.88 -8.29
N GLY A 49 19.86 -4.86 -7.40
CA GLY A 49 20.87 -4.97 -6.35
C GLY A 49 20.58 -4.20 -5.06
N HIS A 50 19.47 -3.47 -4.98
CA HIS A 50 19.06 -2.77 -3.76
C HIS A 50 18.11 -3.63 -2.92
N SER A 51 18.24 -3.52 -1.58
CA SER A 51 17.18 -3.98 -0.69
C SER A 51 15.90 -3.21 -1.04
N TYR A 52 14.74 -3.85 -0.93
CA TYR A 52 13.45 -3.17 -1.15
C TYR A 52 13.19 -2.13 -0.04
N THR A 53 13.84 -0.97 -0.14
CA THR A 53 13.86 0.08 0.87
C THR A 53 12.64 0.99 0.77
N ASP A 54 12.57 2.00 1.64
CA ASP A 54 11.48 2.95 1.66
C ASP A 54 11.39 3.78 0.37
N ILE A 55 12.51 4.00 -0.34
CA ILE A 55 12.50 4.71 -1.63
C ILE A 55 11.86 3.86 -2.73
N GLU A 56 12.25 2.60 -2.89
CA GLU A 56 11.63 1.72 -3.89
C GLU A 56 10.14 1.56 -3.58
N LYS A 57 9.77 1.38 -2.30
CA LYS A 57 8.36 1.32 -1.87
C LYS A 57 7.58 2.58 -2.21
N ALA A 58 8.11 3.75 -1.89
CA ALA A 58 7.49 5.03 -2.20
C ALA A 58 7.33 5.21 -3.72
N THR A 59 8.32 4.77 -4.49
CA THR A 59 8.30 4.88 -5.96
C THR A 59 7.30 3.91 -6.59
N VAL A 60 7.23 2.66 -6.12
CA VAL A 60 6.18 1.72 -6.53
C VAL A 60 4.79 2.27 -6.22
N ALA A 61 4.60 2.85 -5.03
CA ALA A 61 3.34 3.47 -4.65
C ALA A 61 3.01 4.68 -5.55
N TYR A 62 4.00 5.50 -5.90
CA TYR A 62 3.83 6.61 -6.83
C TYR A 62 3.41 6.12 -8.22
N ILE A 63 4.09 5.11 -8.77
CA ILE A 63 3.76 4.54 -10.09
C ILE A 63 2.31 4.03 -10.08
N ARG A 64 1.93 3.28 -9.04
CA ARG A 64 0.58 2.72 -8.90
C ARG A 64 -0.52 3.79 -8.87
N ARG A 65 -0.25 4.94 -8.25
CA ARG A 65 -1.23 6.03 -8.12
C ARG A 65 -1.33 6.91 -9.36
N ASN A 66 -0.22 7.12 -10.07
CA ASN A 66 -0.12 8.15 -11.12
C ASN A 66 -0.11 7.59 -12.55
N TYR A 67 0.10 6.28 -12.72
CA TYR A 67 0.12 5.63 -14.03
C TYR A 67 -1.08 4.71 -14.19
N LYS A 68 -1.65 4.71 -15.39
CA LYS A 68 -2.74 3.81 -15.74
C LYS A 68 -2.17 2.46 -16.15
N PHE A 69 -2.83 1.39 -15.75
CA PHE A 69 -2.48 0.02 -16.12
C PHE A 69 -3.56 -0.59 -17.00
N THR A 70 -3.15 -1.50 -17.88
CA THR A 70 -4.08 -2.51 -18.39
C THR A 70 -4.41 -3.50 -17.27
N LYS A 71 -5.51 -4.24 -17.36
CA LYS A 71 -5.87 -5.23 -16.33
C LYS A 71 -4.74 -6.25 -16.10
N SER A 72 -4.18 -6.80 -17.18
CA SER A 72 -3.06 -7.74 -17.10
C SER A 72 -1.76 -7.08 -16.61
N GLY A 73 -1.53 -5.81 -16.94
CA GLY A 73 -0.43 -5.02 -16.39
C GLY A 73 -0.54 -4.85 -14.88
N GLU A 74 -1.72 -4.50 -14.37
CA GLU A 74 -1.95 -4.35 -12.93
C GLU A 74 -1.78 -5.68 -12.19
N GLU A 75 -2.35 -6.77 -12.70
CA GLU A 75 -2.20 -8.12 -12.14
C GLU A 75 -0.72 -8.55 -12.09
N SER A 76 0.02 -8.35 -13.19
CA SER A 76 1.45 -8.65 -13.28
C SER A 76 2.28 -7.80 -12.32
N PHE A 77 2.03 -6.49 -12.26
CA PHE A 77 2.73 -5.57 -11.37
C PHE A 77 2.52 -5.96 -9.91
N ASN A 78 1.28 -6.28 -9.52
CA ASN A 78 0.97 -6.73 -8.17
C ASN A 78 1.67 -8.05 -7.83
N ALA A 79 1.70 -9.00 -8.78
CA ALA A 79 2.35 -10.28 -8.58
C ALA A 79 3.87 -10.15 -8.41
N GLU A 80 4.54 -9.30 -9.19
CA GLU A 80 5.98 -9.07 -9.06
C GLU A 80 6.33 -8.37 -7.76
N ILE A 81 5.60 -7.32 -7.38
CA ILE A 81 5.81 -6.63 -6.09
C ILE A 81 5.63 -7.58 -4.91
N ALA A 82 4.65 -8.50 -4.96
CA ALA A 82 4.44 -9.49 -3.91
C ALA A 82 5.63 -10.47 -3.70
N LYS A 83 6.52 -10.61 -4.69
CA LYS A 83 7.76 -11.41 -4.58
C LYS A 83 8.93 -10.63 -3.96
N LEU A 84 8.90 -9.29 -4.05
CA LEU A 84 9.99 -8.39 -3.61
C LEU A 84 9.78 -7.85 -2.21
N GLU A 85 8.52 -7.69 -1.82
CA GLU A 85 8.18 -7.81 -0.42
C GLU A 85 8.76 -9.15 0.03
N PRO A 86 9.72 -9.20 0.98
CA PRO A 86 10.28 -10.47 1.43
C PRO A 86 9.10 -11.38 1.68
N ALA A 87 9.08 -12.56 1.04
CA ALA A 87 8.02 -13.56 1.20
C ALA A 87 7.63 -13.50 2.66
N LYS A 88 6.46 -12.92 2.94
CA LYS A 88 6.13 -12.45 4.28
C LYS A 88 6.19 -13.68 5.18
N ALA A 89 7.32 -13.85 5.83
CA ALA A 89 7.61 -14.98 6.68
C ALA A 89 6.54 -15.01 7.77
N GLU A 90 6.39 -16.16 8.41
CA GLU A 90 5.51 -16.32 9.57
C GLU A 90 5.63 -15.09 10.48
N GLY A 91 4.58 -14.26 10.53
CA GLY A 91 4.59 -13.03 11.33
C GLY A 91 4.25 -11.70 10.65
N TYR A 92 3.97 -11.62 9.34
CA TYR A 92 3.40 -10.38 8.72
C TYR A 92 1.89 -10.48 8.41
N TYR A 93 1.40 -11.65 8.01
CA TYR A 93 -0.04 -11.87 7.93
C TYR A 93 -0.51 -12.59 9.18
N ARG A 94 -1.66 -12.20 9.70
CA ARG A 94 -2.40 -13.05 10.62
C ARG A 94 -3.35 -13.88 9.77
N VAL A 95 -3.29 -15.20 9.91
CA VAL A 95 -4.26 -16.10 9.28
C VAL A 95 -5.36 -16.38 10.29
N ILE A 96 -6.60 -16.03 9.95
CA ILE A 96 -7.78 -16.31 10.76
C ILE A 96 -8.77 -17.02 9.84
N ASP A 97 -9.20 -18.22 10.25
CA ASP A 97 -10.12 -19.07 9.46
C ASP A 97 -9.67 -19.32 8.01
N GLY A 98 -8.37 -19.43 7.78
CA GLY A 98 -7.79 -19.64 6.45
C GLY A 98 -7.66 -18.37 5.59
N HIS A 99 -8.14 -17.22 6.07
CA HIS A 99 -8.01 -15.92 5.41
C HIS A 99 -6.80 -15.16 5.92
N LYS A 100 -6.06 -14.51 5.00
CA LYS A 100 -4.88 -13.69 5.32
C LYS A 100 -5.31 -12.25 5.55
N TYR A 101 -4.88 -11.71 6.69
CA TYR A 101 -5.12 -10.34 7.09
C TYR A 101 -3.82 -9.61 7.40
N ASP A 102 -3.81 -8.30 7.20
CA ASP A 102 -2.70 -7.44 7.60
C ASP A 102 -2.50 -7.52 9.12
N LYS A 103 -1.40 -8.14 9.53
CA LYS A 103 -1.13 -8.34 10.96
C LYS A 103 -0.83 -7.03 11.66
N ARG A 104 -0.24 -6.03 11.02
CA ARG A 104 0.06 -4.75 11.68
C ARG A 104 -1.22 -4.04 12.06
N LEU A 105 -2.19 -4.02 11.14
CA LEU A 105 -3.51 -3.44 11.43
C LEU A 105 -4.24 -4.21 12.54
N LEU A 106 -4.14 -5.54 12.57
CA LEU A 106 -4.72 -6.37 13.63
C LEU A 106 -3.99 -6.23 14.98
N ASP A 107 -2.66 -6.18 14.98
CA ASP A 107 -1.83 -5.97 16.17
C ASP A 107 -2.16 -4.58 16.76
N ALA A 108 -2.28 -3.55 15.91
CA ALA A 108 -2.68 -2.22 16.34
C ALA A 108 -4.12 -2.16 16.87
N ALA A 109 -5.06 -2.92 16.28
CA ALA A 109 -6.42 -3.03 16.78
C ALA A 109 -6.47 -3.78 18.13
N ASP A 110 -5.69 -4.85 18.28
CA ASP A 110 -5.50 -5.56 19.55
C ASP A 110 -4.98 -4.62 20.63
N ASP A 111 -3.95 -3.85 20.32
CA ASP A 111 -3.32 -2.94 21.27
C ASP A 111 -4.23 -1.76 21.62
N ALA A 112 -5.05 -1.29 20.69
CA ALA A 112 -6.08 -0.27 20.94
C ALA A 112 -7.12 -0.71 21.98
N VAL A 113 -7.44 -2.01 22.04
CA VAL A 113 -8.39 -2.56 23.02
C VAL A 113 -7.70 -3.15 24.27
N LYS A 114 -6.38 -3.36 24.24
CA LYS A 114 -5.57 -3.76 25.40
C LYS A 114 -5.22 -2.54 26.25
N GLY A 115 -5.81 -2.43 27.43
CA GLY A 115 -5.44 -1.40 28.41
C GLY A 115 -6.48 -1.22 29.50
N GLN A 116 -6.35 -0.16 30.30
CA GLN A 116 -7.31 0.20 31.36
C GLN A 116 -8.60 0.85 30.84
N GLY A 117 -8.83 0.84 29.53
CA GLY A 117 -10.03 1.37 28.89
C GLY A 117 -11.24 0.44 29.01
N ASP A 118 -12.34 0.83 28.37
CA ASP A 118 -13.59 0.05 28.35
C ASP A 118 -13.63 -1.06 27.27
N GLY A 119 -12.47 -1.41 26.72
CA GLY A 119 -12.32 -2.41 25.67
C GLY A 119 -12.84 -1.99 24.31
N ARG A 120 -13.06 -0.68 24.08
CA ARG A 120 -13.44 -0.13 22.78
C ARG A 120 -12.33 0.71 22.18
N ILE A 121 -12.21 0.65 20.86
CA ILE A 121 -11.35 1.54 20.07
C ILE A 121 -11.92 2.97 20.20
N SER A 122 -11.15 3.85 20.83
CA SER A 122 -11.51 5.25 21.02
C SER A 122 -11.19 6.09 19.78
N LEU A 123 -11.63 7.36 19.75
CA LEU A 123 -11.26 8.27 18.66
C LEU A 123 -9.72 8.47 18.59
N ALA A 124 -9.03 8.46 19.73
CA ALA A 124 -7.58 8.59 19.76
C ALA A 124 -6.90 7.36 19.13
N ASP A 125 -7.43 6.18 19.36
CA ASP A 125 -6.91 4.94 18.77
C ASP A 125 -7.24 4.85 17.29
N ALA A 126 -8.46 5.23 16.89
CA ALA A 126 -8.87 5.36 15.50
C ALA A 126 -7.92 6.27 14.69
N LYS A 127 -7.49 7.39 15.26
CA LYS A 127 -6.50 8.29 14.64
C LYS A 127 -5.13 7.66 14.45
N LYS A 128 -4.72 6.74 15.33
CA LYS A 128 -3.47 5.97 15.20
C LYS A 128 -3.59 4.82 14.19
N LEU A 129 -4.77 4.23 14.05
CA LEU A 129 -5.06 3.17 13.08
C LEU A 129 -5.13 3.70 11.64
N LEU A 130 -5.57 4.95 11.44
CA LEU A 130 -5.82 5.48 10.11
C LEU A 130 -4.57 5.50 9.20
N PRO A 131 -3.37 5.90 9.68
CA PRO A 131 -2.13 5.76 8.92
C PRO A 131 -1.84 4.32 8.50
N GLU A 132 -2.04 3.32 9.35
CA GLU A 132 -1.78 1.91 8.98
C GLU A 132 -2.67 1.41 7.83
N VAL A 133 -3.84 2.03 7.65
CA VAL A 133 -4.76 1.73 6.54
C VAL A 133 -4.48 2.54 5.27
N THR A 134 -3.85 3.71 5.40
CA THR A 134 -3.73 4.70 4.31
C THR A 134 -2.29 4.92 3.83
N ASP A 135 -1.31 4.63 4.68
CA ASP A 135 0.13 4.70 4.40
C ASP A 135 0.56 3.56 3.46
N GLY A 136 1.62 3.79 2.69
CA GLY A 136 2.06 2.87 1.62
C GLY A 136 1.22 2.92 0.34
N GLY A 137 0.11 3.68 0.33
CA GLY A 137 -0.67 3.95 -0.88
C GLY A 137 -1.42 2.79 -1.49
N ARG A 138 -1.48 1.68 -0.76
CA ARG A 138 -2.10 0.44 -1.19
C ARG A 138 -3.28 0.18 -0.26
N TYR A 139 -4.48 0.24 -0.85
CA TYR A 139 -5.69 -0.29 -0.24
C TYR A 139 -6.08 -1.46 -1.11
N THR A 140 -5.22 -2.47 -1.06
CA THR A 140 -5.41 -3.74 -1.76
C THR A 140 -6.54 -4.51 -1.08
N ASP A 141 -6.90 -5.65 -1.66
CA ASP A 141 -7.98 -6.46 -1.12
C ASP A 141 -7.65 -7.04 0.25
N VAL A 142 -6.37 -7.18 0.62
CA VAL A 142 -5.96 -7.60 1.97
C VAL A 142 -6.22 -6.50 3.00
N GLU A 143 -5.85 -5.24 2.74
CA GLU A 143 -6.13 -4.15 3.69
C GLU A 143 -7.65 -3.92 3.82
N LYS A 144 -8.42 -4.05 2.74
CA LYS A 144 -9.90 -4.01 2.78
C LYS A 144 -10.49 -5.11 3.66
N ALA A 145 -10.10 -6.36 3.40
CA ALA A 145 -10.57 -7.52 4.16
C ALA A 145 -10.17 -7.41 5.65
N THR A 146 -8.98 -6.85 5.93
CA THR A 146 -8.53 -6.63 7.30
C THR A 146 -9.31 -5.53 7.99
N MET A 147 -9.61 -4.44 7.29
CA MET A 147 -10.43 -3.38 7.85
C MET A 147 -11.88 -3.83 8.10
N GLU A 148 -12.44 -4.64 7.20
CA GLU A 148 -13.73 -5.30 7.40
C GLU A 148 -13.70 -6.18 8.65
N TYR A 149 -12.69 -7.05 8.76
CA TYR A 149 -12.49 -7.88 9.95
C TYR A 149 -12.39 -7.04 11.24
N VAL A 150 -11.61 -5.96 11.24
CA VAL A 150 -11.45 -5.10 12.42
C VAL A 150 -12.78 -4.43 12.80
N ARG A 151 -13.62 -4.05 11.84
CA ARG A 151 -14.95 -3.48 12.13
C ARG A 151 -15.89 -4.49 12.74
N ASP A 152 -15.88 -5.71 12.24
CA ASP A 152 -16.85 -6.73 12.64
C ASP A 152 -16.47 -7.38 13.98
N ASN A 153 -15.18 -7.41 14.32
CA ASN A 153 -14.67 -8.16 15.47
C ASN A 153 -14.21 -7.29 16.64
N TYR A 154 -14.01 -5.97 16.45
CA TYR A 154 -13.62 -5.05 17.53
C TYR A 154 -14.76 -4.09 17.84
N LYS A 155 -14.87 -3.71 19.12
CA LYS A 155 -15.84 -2.70 19.55
C LYS A 155 -15.24 -1.32 19.36
N TRP A 156 -16.05 -0.40 18.86
CA TRP A 156 -15.67 1.00 18.66
C TRP A 156 -16.55 1.89 19.53
N THR A 157 -16.04 3.05 19.95
CA THR A 157 -16.95 4.12 20.36
C THR A 157 -17.67 4.64 19.13
N LYS A 158 -18.90 5.16 19.32
CA LYS A 158 -19.70 5.70 18.22
C LYS A 158 -18.94 6.80 17.45
N GLU A 159 -18.30 7.69 18.20
CA GLU A 159 -17.49 8.78 17.63
C GLU A 159 -16.30 8.25 16.80
N ALA A 160 -15.62 7.21 17.28
CA ALA A 160 -14.49 6.61 16.58
C ALA A 160 -14.92 5.95 15.25
N ASP A 161 -16.00 5.16 15.25
CA ASP A 161 -16.49 4.51 14.02
C ASP A 161 -16.95 5.55 12.98
N GLU A 162 -17.72 6.56 13.41
CA GLU A 162 -18.23 7.62 12.52
C GLU A 162 -17.07 8.42 11.90
N TRP A 163 -16.10 8.83 12.71
CA TRP A 163 -14.93 9.56 12.25
C TRP A 163 -14.09 8.72 11.28
N PHE A 164 -13.77 7.47 11.65
CA PHE A 164 -12.90 6.60 10.86
C PHE A 164 -13.54 6.27 9.50
N ARG A 165 -14.86 6.00 9.45
CA ARG A 165 -15.62 5.83 8.20
C ARG A 165 -15.52 7.04 7.29
N THR A 166 -15.61 8.23 7.87
CA THR A 166 -15.56 9.49 7.13
C THR A 166 -14.18 9.68 6.50
N GLU A 167 -13.11 9.42 7.24
CA GLU A 167 -11.75 9.55 6.71
C GLU A 167 -11.43 8.51 5.64
N ILE A 168 -11.83 7.25 5.82
CA ILE A 168 -11.66 6.23 4.76
C ILE A 168 -12.41 6.60 3.49
N ARG A 169 -13.65 7.11 3.59
CA ARG A 169 -14.41 7.59 2.42
C ARG A 169 -13.74 8.78 1.75
N ARG A 170 -13.27 9.76 2.53
CA ARG A 170 -12.55 10.93 2.00
C ARG A 170 -11.28 10.51 1.27
N TRP A 171 -10.50 9.62 1.88
CA TRP A 171 -9.28 9.08 1.28
C TRP A 171 -9.58 8.31 0.00
N ALA A 172 -10.62 7.47 -0.01
CA ALA A 172 -11.02 6.69 -1.18
C ALA A 172 -11.54 7.58 -2.33
N ALA A 173 -12.19 8.70 -2.02
CA ALA A 173 -12.68 9.66 -3.02
C ALA A 173 -11.58 10.59 -3.58
N ALA A 174 -10.45 10.69 -2.89
CA ALA A 174 -9.29 11.49 -3.31
C ALA A 174 -8.29 10.70 -4.19
N LYS A 175 -8.62 9.45 -4.53
CA LYS A 175 -7.87 8.57 -5.43
C LYS A 175 -8.62 8.33 -6.72
#